data_AF-A0A523XLB6-F1
#
_entry.id   AF-A0A523XLB6-F1
#
_cell.length_a   1.000
_cell.length_b   1.000
_cell.length_c   1.000
_cell.angle_alpha   90.00
_cell.angle_beta   90.00
_cell.angle_gamma   90.00
#
_symmetry.space_group_name_H-M   'P 1'
#
loop_
_entity.id
_entity.type
_entity.pdbx_description
1 polymer ?
#
loop_
_entity_poly.entity_id
_entity_poly.type
_entity_poly.pdbx_seq_one_letter_code
_entity_poly.pdbx_strand_id
1 'polypeptide(L)'
;MKSCSFYDCQEKDSLPFKCKLCGQMYCAKHRLPEQHNCIQIGIYQTDEYKKAKVSPPRPEKKDKVKIKRYGESIYGPRDSERKSIQLESQDRFMMRSSFFTLFDLKSDFINILVASLLFSLFLGTHSIVTRSVYQGIQLTPLYLYTTLLNFGVTVFIFSGFYAVQKMVAKRMKLRSGVTLWLQGILLGLFSIFVPIFIVPAFLVFRDFSGEDRERGIVALSGIIWMLFWSIICLVFMFANGFGVVWLYALKDIPMFLLLFSFFTLLPFGIFTGRYI
;
A
#
# COMPACT_ATOMS: atom_id res chain seq x y z
N MET A 1 -6.85 -14.92 -60.65
CA MET A 1 -7.92 -14.06 -60.10
C MET A 1 -8.91 -14.95 -59.37
N LYS A 2 -9.22 -14.67 -58.10
CA LYS A 2 -10.25 -15.42 -57.37
C LYS A 2 -11.58 -14.69 -57.60
N SER A 3 -12.61 -15.39 -58.07
CA SER A 3 -13.96 -14.85 -58.18
C SER A 3 -14.82 -15.34 -57.02
N CYS A 4 -15.91 -14.64 -56.73
CA CYS A 4 -16.94 -15.13 -55.82
C CYS A 4 -17.36 -16.55 -56.22
N SER A 5 -17.50 -17.45 -55.25
CA SER A 5 -17.85 -18.85 -55.53
C SER A 5 -19.36 -19.05 -55.79
N PHE A 6 -20.14 -17.97 -55.77
CA PHE A 6 -21.57 -18.00 -56.11
C PHE A 6 -21.74 -17.94 -57.64
N TYR A 7 -22.54 -18.85 -58.19
CA TYR A 7 -22.65 -19.08 -59.64
C TYR A 7 -23.11 -17.86 -60.45
N ASP A 8 -23.88 -16.96 -59.82
CA ASP A 8 -24.44 -15.77 -60.46
C ASP A 8 -23.70 -14.47 -60.06
N CYS A 9 -22.46 -14.57 -59.57
CA CYS A 9 -21.68 -13.42 -59.12
C CYS A 9 -20.36 -13.26 -59.90
N GLN A 10 -20.23 -12.15 -60.62
CA GLN A 10 -19.04 -11.84 -61.43
C GLN A 10 -18.00 -10.96 -60.69
N GLU A 11 -18.15 -10.78 -59.37
CA GLU A 11 -17.31 -9.91 -58.55
C GLU A 11 -15.97 -10.59 -58.19
N LYS A 12 -14.84 -9.91 -58.46
CA LYS A 12 -13.48 -10.50 -58.44
C LYS A 12 -12.50 -9.81 -57.49
N ASP A 13 -12.79 -8.59 -57.03
CA ASP A 13 -11.74 -7.75 -56.42
C ASP A 13 -11.81 -7.63 -54.88
N SER A 14 -12.88 -8.09 -54.22
CA SER A 14 -12.99 -8.06 -52.76
C SER A 14 -13.63 -9.32 -52.17
N LEU A 15 -12.82 -10.36 -51.96
CA LEU A 15 -13.24 -11.62 -51.35
C LEU A 15 -12.57 -11.86 -49.97
N PRO A 16 -12.76 -10.99 -48.96
CA PRO A 16 -12.17 -11.22 -47.64
C PRO A 16 -12.95 -12.27 -46.81
N PHE A 17 -14.13 -12.71 -47.28
CA PHE A 17 -15.04 -13.52 -46.47
C PHE A 17 -15.01 -14.99 -46.88
N LYS A 18 -14.46 -15.84 -45.99
CA LYS A 18 -14.54 -17.30 -46.09
C LYS A 18 -15.75 -17.82 -45.30
N CYS A 19 -16.64 -18.56 -45.95
CA CYS A 19 -17.78 -19.16 -45.26
C CYS A 19 -17.30 -20.27 -44.32
N LYS A 20 -17.74 -20.26 -43.06
CA LYS A 20 -17.35 -21.27 -42.06
C LYS A 20 -18.01 -22.64 -42.27
N LEU A 21 -19.02 -22.72 -43.13
CA LEU A 21 -19.79 -23.94 -43.38
C LEU A 21 -19.28 -24.68 -44.63
N CYS A 22 -19.25 -24.02 -45.78
CA CYS A 22 -18.80 -24.60 -47.04
C CYS A 22 -17.31 -24.34 -47.36
N GLY A 23 -16.63 -23.48 -46.60
CA GLY A 23 -15.21 -23.19 -46.76
C GLY A 23 -14.84 -22.33 -47.97
N GLN A 24 -15.80 -21.95 -48.81
CA GLN A 24 -15.58 -21.17 -50.02
C GLN A 24 -15.49 -19.66 -49.76
N MET A 25 -14.94 -18.91 -50.72
CA MET A 25 -14.72 -17.47 -50.63
C MET A 25 -15.83 -16.69 -51.36
N TYR A 26 -16.35 -15.64 -50.71
CA TYR A 26 -17.46 -14.83 -51.21
C TYR A 26 -17.20 -13.32 -51.05
N CYS A 27 -17.90 -12.52 -51.86
CA CYS A 27 -17.87 -11.07 -51.74
C CYS A 27 -18.73 -10.58 -50.56
N ALA A 28 -18.68 -9.27 -50.26
CA ALA A 28 -19.44 -8.69 -49.16
C ALA A 28 -20.96 -8.97 -49.24
N LYS A 29 -21.52 -9.04 -50.46
CA LYS A 29 -22.96 -9.31 -50.70
C LYS A 29 -23.36 -10.77 -50.47
N HIS A 30 -22.42 -11.69 -50.59
CA HIS A 30 -22.66 -13.14 -50.54
C HIS A 30 -22.00 -13.81 -49.34
N ARG A 31 -21.55 -13.01 -48.35
CA ARG A 31 -20.79 -13.50 -47.19
C ARG A 31 -21.62 -14.37 -46.23
N LEU A 32 -22.94 -14.19 -46.18
CA LEU A 32 -23.81 -14.99 -45.32
C LEU A 32 -24.25 -16.29 -46.02
N PRO A 33 -24.40 -17.41 -45.28
CA PRO A 33 -24.84 -18.69 -45.86
C PRO A 33 -26.15 -18.64 -46.64
N GLU A 34 -27.10 -17.80 -46.19
CA GLU A 34 -28.41 -17.59 -46.83
C GLU A 34 -28.30 -16.83 -48.16
N GLN A 35 -27.25 -16.02 -48.32
CA GLN A 35 -27.09 -15.14 -49.48
C GLN A 35 -26.39 -15.84 -50.65
N HIS A 36 -25.73 -16.99 -50.44
CA HIS A 36 -25.07 -17.74 -51.51
C HIS A 36 -25.59 -19.17 -51.68
N ASN A 37 -26.77 -19.49 -51.13
CA ASN A 37 -27.34 -20.84 -51.12
C ASN A 37 -26.33 -21.89 -50.64
N CYS A 38 -25.78 -21.70 -49.45
CA CYS A 38 -24.78 -22.59 -48.88
C CYS A 38 -25.30 -24.04 -48.83
N ILE A 39 -24.55 -24.97 -49.42
CA ILE A 39 -24.89 -26.41 -49.43
C ILE A 39 -25.06 -26.97 -48.01
N GLN A 40 -24.31 -26.42 -47.05
CA GLN A 40 -24.32 -26.83 -45.64
C GLN A 40 -25.24 -25.96 -44.75
N ILE A 41 -26.22 -25.24 -45.34
CA ILE A 41 -27.12 -24.37 -44.58
C ILE A 41 -28.02 -25.14 -43.59
N GLY A 42 -28.30 -26.41 -43.86
CA GLY A 42 -29.04 -27.27 -42.94
C GLY A 42 -28.36 -27.39 -41.56
N ILE A 43 -27.03 -27.36 -41.51
CA ILE A 43 -26.25 -27.36 -40.26
C ILE A 43 -26.36 -26.03 -39.53
N TYR A 44 -26.46 -24.91 -40.27
CA TYR A 44 -26.57 -23.56 -39.69
C TYR A 44 -27.85 -23.36 -38.87
N GLN A 45 -28.92 -24.04 -39.27
CA GLN A 45 -30.24 -23.87 -38.67
C GLN A 45 -30.51 -24.82 -37.49
N THR A 46 -29.66 -25.82 -37.25
CA THR A 46 -29.83 -26.73 -36.10
C THR A 46 -29.65 -26.00 -34.78
N ASP A 47 -30.45 -26.39 -33.78
CA ASP A 47 -30.34 -25.87 -32.42
C ASP A 47 -28.97 -26.17 -31.79
N GLU A 48 -28.31 -27.23 -32.27
CA GLU A 48 -26.97 -27.63 -31.86
C GLU A 48 -25.91 -26.62 -32.32
N TYR A 49 -25.97 -26.15 -33.58
CA TYR A 49 -25.07 -25.11 -34.09
C TYR A 49 -25.29 -23.76 -33.39
N LYS A 50 -26.55 -23.41 -33.09
CA LYS A 50 -26.88 -22.20 -32.32
C LYS A 50 -26.33 -22.25 -30.90
N LYS A 51 -26.41 -23.41 -30.21
CA LYS A 51 -25.85 -23.60 -28.86
C LYS A 51 -24.31 -23.56 -28.84
N ALA A 52 -23.65 -24.10 -29.85
CA ALA A 52 -22.18 -24.12 -29.95
C ALA A 52 -21.55 -22.73 -30.17
N LYS A 53 -22.28 -21.77 -30.75
CA LYS A 53 -21.79 -20.40 -30.99
C LYS A 53 -22.05 -19.43 -29.83
N VAL A 54 -23.03 -19.73 -28.98
CA VAL A 54 -23.42 -18.90 -27.82
C VAL A 54 -22.60 -19.24 -26.57
N SER A 55 -21.93 -20.40 -26.54
CA SER A 55 -21.04 -20.78 -25.45
C SER A 55 -19.59 -20.39 -25.77
N PRO A 56 -18.98 -19.39 -25.10
CA PRO A 56 -17.53 -19.22 -25.18
C PRO A 56 -16.84 -20.49 -24.65
N PRO A 57 -15.64 -20.84 -25.14
CA PRO A 57 -14.92 -22.00 -24.66
C PRO A 57 -14.67 -21.84 -23.16
N ARG A 58 -15.21 -22.76 -22.38
CA ARG A 58 -15.01 -22.81 -20.94
C ARG A 58 -13.50 -22.99 -20.71
N PRO A 59 -12.79 -22.05 -20.08
CA PRO A 59 -11.38 -22.25 -19.81
C PRO A 59 -11.20 -23.49 -18.95
N GLU A 60 -10.31 -24.39 -19.38
CA GLU A 60 -9.89 -25.56 -18.61
C GLU A 60 -9.55 -25.15 -17.18
N LYS A 61 -10.09 -25.90 -16.21
CA LYS A 61 -9.81 -25.73 -14.79
C LYS A 61 -8.33 -26.02 -14.53
N LYS A 62 -7.49 -24.99 -14.56
CA LYS A 62 -6.33 -24.95 -13.67
C LYS A 62 -6.86 -24.67 -12.27
N ASP A 63 -6.47 -25.49 -11.29
CA ASP A 63 -6.94 -25.42 -9.91
C ASP A 63 -6.78 -24.01 -9.33
N LYS A 64 -7.87 -23.24 -9.37
CA LYS A 64 -7.97 -21.94 -8.73
C LYS A 64 -8.40 -22.19 -7.29
N VAL A 65 -7.49 -21.92 -6.36
CA VAL A 65 -7.76 -21.68 -4.94
C VAL A 65 -9.06 -20.87 -4.82
N LYS A 66 -10.03 -21.39 -4.08
CA LYS A 66 -11.36 -20.78 -3.89
C LYS A 66 -11.23 -19.39 -3.27
N ILE A 67 -11.30 -18.34 -4.10
CA ILE A 67 -11.71 -17.01 -3.66
C ILE A 67 -13.21 -16.93 -3.94
N LYS A 68 -14.04 -17.00 -2.88
CA LYS A 68 -15.48 -16.72 -2.97
C LYS A 68 -15.65 -15.24 -3.36
N ARG A 69 -16.08 -14.96 -4.59
CA ARG A 69 -16.63 -13.65 -4.96
C ARG A 69 -18.15 -13.70 -4.77
N TYR A 70 -18.63 -12.89 -3.83
CA TYR A 70 -20.05 -12.64 -3.62
C TYR A 70 -20.50 -11.61 -4.66
N GLY A 71 -21.51 -11.96 -5.46
CA GLY A 71 -22.40 -11.06 -6.23
C GLY A 71 -21.79 -9.97 -7.11
N GLU A 72 -21.75 -10.19 -8.43
CA GLU A 72 -21.60 -9.11 -9.40
C GLU A 72 -22.99 -8.49 -9.65
N SER A 73 -23.19 -7.25 -9.17
CA SER A 73 -24.43 -6.48 -9.28
C SER A 73 -24.56 -5.83 -10.67
N ILE A 74 -25.77 -5.87 -11.24
CA ILE A 74 -26.13 -5.24 -12.54
C ILE A 74 -26.24 -3.70 -12.41
N TYR A 75 -26.30 -3.15 -11.20
CA TYR A 75 -26.14 -1.71 -10.95
C TYR A 75 -24.65 -1.36 -10.88
N GLY A 76 -24.22 -0.34 -11.64
CA GLY A 76 -22.86 0.18 -11.61
C GLY A 76 -22.38 0.55 -10.20
N PRO A 77 -21.06 0.59 -9.96
CA PRO A 77 -20.49 0.72 -8.62
C PRO A 77 -21.00 2.00 -7.94
N ARG A 78 -21.43 1.84 -6.68
CA ARG A 78 -21.84 2.95 -5.80
C ARG A 78 -20.71 3.98 -5.69
N ASP A 79 -21.01 5.24 -5.36
CA ASP A 79 -19.98 6.30 -5.29
C ASP A 79 -18.84 5.98 -4.31
N SER A 80 -19.14 5.27 -3.21
CA SER A 80 -18.13 4.76 -2.27
C SER A 80 -17.20 3.72 -2.91
N GLU A 81 -17.76 2.88 -3.77
CA GLU A 81 -17.06 1.81 -4.49
C GLU A 81 -16.25 2.38 -5.66
N ARG A 82 -16.75 3.44 -6.31
CA ARG A 82 -15.98 4.19 -7.31
C ARG A 82 -14.78 4.90 -6.68
N LYS A 83 -14.96 5.48 -5.48
CA LYS A 83 -13.89 6.11 -4.71
C LYS A 83 -12.85 5.09 -4.25
N SER A 84 -13.26 3.91 -3.78
CA SER A 84 -12.31 2.85 -3.39
C SER A 84 -11.52 2.30 -4.58
N ILE A 85 -12.17 2.10 -5.74
CA ILE A 85 -11.50 1.69 -6.99
C ILE A 85 -10.48 2.75 -7.44
N GLN A 86 -10.84 4.04 -7.34
CA GLN A 86 -9.94 5.13 -7.71
C GLN A 86 -8.76 5.25 -6.75
N LEU A 87 -8.98 5.14 -5.44
CA LEU A 87 -7.95 5.08 -4.40
C LEU A 87 -7.00 3.90 -4.63
N GLU A 88 -7.53 2.71 -4.91
CA GLU A 88 -6.73 1.50 -5.20
C GLU A 88 -5.88 1.67 -6.47
N SER A 89 -6.40 2.35 -7.49
CA SER A 89 -5.65 2.65 -8.72
C SER A 89 -4.52 3.65 -8.49
N GLN A 90 -4.75 4.67 -7.66
CA GLN A 90 -3.77 5.68 -7.27
C GLN A 90 -2.68 5.08 -6.36
N ASP A 91 -3.07 4.20 -5.45
CA ASP A 91 -2.17 3.44 -4.58
C ASP A 91 -1.24 2.54 -5.39
N ARG A 92 -1.76 1.86 -6.42
CA ARG A 92 -0.93 1.04 -7.33
C ARG A 92 0.07 1.87 -8.12
N PHE A 93 -0.28 3.10 -8.50
CA PHE A 93 0.64 4.01 -9.17
C PHE A 93 1.75 4.48 -8.23
N MET A 94 1.39 4.93 -7.02
CA MET A 94 2.36 5.43 -6.03
C MET A 94 3.29 4.33 -5.52
N MET A 95 2.78 3.11 -5.28
CA MET A 95 3.62 1.96 -4.88
C MET A 95 4.60 1.50 -5.97
N ARG A 96 4.45 1.97 -7.22
CA ARG A 96 5.41 1.69 -8.30
C ARG A 96 6.57 2.69 -8.31
N SER A 97 6.50 3.77 -7.53
CA SER A 97 7.63 4.68 -7.33
C SER A 97 8.67 4.03 -6.42
N SER A 98 9.95 4.19 -6.78
CA SER A 98 11.07 3.72 -5.96
C SER A 98 11.11 4.37 -4.58
N PHE A 99 10.36 5.45 -4.36
CA PHE A 99 10.32 6.20 -3.11
C PHE A 99 9.63 5.47 -1.95
N PHE A 100 8.80 4.44 -2.21
CA PHE A 100 8.08 3.68 -1.18
C PHE A 100 8.64 2.26 -0.99
N THR A 101 9.95 2.08 -1.14
CA THR A 101 10.58 0.78 -0.87
C THR A 101 10.47 0.40 0.59
N LEU A 102 9.79 -0.72 0.86
CA LEU A 102 9.68 -1.33 2.17
C LEU A 102 10.77 -2.38 2.33
N PHE A 103 11.47 -2.34 3.45
CA PHE A 103 12.48 -3.30 3.85
C PHE A 103 12.00 -4.02 5.11
N ASP A 104 12.05 -5.35 5.07
CA ASP A 104 11.53 -6.19 6.15
C ASP A 104 12.63 -7.12 6.65
N LEU A 105 13.00 -6.99 7.92
CA LEU A 105 13.90 -7.94 8.58
C LEU A 105 13.12 -9.17 9.03
N LYS A 106 13.85 -10.25 9.34
CA LYS A 106 13.26 -11.54 9.75
C LYS A 106 12.33 -11.46 10.98
N SER A 107 12.43 -10.40 11.79
CA SER A 107 11.65 -10.20 13.00
C SER A 107 11.21 -8.75 13.16
N ASP A 108 9.91 -8.56 13.45
CA ASP A 108 9.33 -7.25 13.77
C ASP A 108 10.07 -6.55 14.93
N PHE A 109 10.56 -7.32 15.90
CA PHE A 109 11.33 -6.76 17.02
C PHE A 109 12.65 -6.14 16.57
N ILE A 110 13.33 -6.75 15.59
CA ILE A 110 14.56 -6.20 15.03
C ILE A 110 14.26 -4.91 14.26
N ASN A 111 13.15 -4.89 13.50
CA ASN A 111 12.69 -3.67 12.83
C ASN A 111 12.49 -2.53 13.85
N ILE A 112 11.85 -2.80 14.99
CA ILE A 112 11.64 -1.83 16.08
C ILE A 112 12.97 -1.40 16.73
N LEU A 113 13.89 -2.33 16.97
CA LEU A 113 15.18 -2.03 17.57
C LEU A 113 16.03 -1.11 16.68
N VAL A 114 16.11 -1.43 15.38
CA VAL A 114 16.83 -0.61 14.39
C VAL A 114 16.20 0.79 14.29
N ALA A 115 14.88 0.86 14.20
CA ALA A 115 14.12 2.10 14.24
C ALA A 115 14.45 2.96 15.47
N SER A 116 14.40 2.36 16.66
CA SER A 116 14.68 3.05 17.92
C SER A 116 16.13 3.52 18.01
N LEU A 117 17.07 2.73 17.48
CA LEU A 117 18.49 3.07 17.45
C LEU A 117 18.74 4.30 16.56
N LEU A 118 18.24 4.28 15.33
CA LEU A 118 18.38 5.40 14.38
C LEU A 118 17.76 6.67 14.95
N PHE A 119 16.56 6.56 15.53
CA PHE A 119 15.87 7.69 16.13
C PHE A 119 16.64 8.26 17.33
N SER A 120 17.21 7.40 18.18
CA SER A 120 17.97 7.85 19.36
C SER A 120 19.31 8.51 18.99
N LEU A 121 19.99 7.99 17.97
CA LEU A 121 21.19 8.63 17.42
C LEU A 121 20.86 10.01 16.88
N PHE A 122 19.76 10.14 16.14
CA PHE A 122 19.29 11.42 15.63
C PHE A 122 18.96 12.41 16.76
N LEU A 123 18.17 12.01 17.77
CA LEU A 123 17.88 12.85 18.94
C LEU A 123 19.15 13.30 19.66
N GLY A 124 20.11 12.40 19.81
CA GLY A 124 21.42 12.72 20.36
C GLY A 124 22.10 13.82 19.54
N THR A 125 22.26 13.63 18.22
CA THR A 125 22.93 14.63 17.37
C THR A 125 22.23 15.99 17.37
N HIS A 126 20.89 16.01 17.40
CA HIS A 126 20.11 17.23 17.54
C HIS A 126 20.41 17.94 18.88
N SER A 127 20.51 17.20 19.98
CA SER A 127 20.89 17.72 21.29
C SER A 127 22.33 18.29 21.30
N ILE A 128 23.29 17.63 20.63
CA ILE A 128 24.65 18.16 20.45
C ILE A 128 24.62 19.46 19.66
N VAL A 129 23.97 19.47 18.50
CA VAL A 129 24.02 20.60 17.57
C VAL A 129 23.37 21.82 18.18
N THR A 130 22.17 21.66 18.74
CA THR A 130 21.50 22.76 19.46
C THR A 130 22.40 23.31 20.57
N ARG A 131 23.02 22.46 21.39
CA ARG A 131 23.96 22.92 22.42
C ARG A 131 25.21 23.59 21.87
N SER A 132 25.79 23.06 20.79
CA SER A 132 27.00 23.60 20.16
C SER A 132 26.79 25.02 19.63
N VAL A 133 25.58 25.30 19.11
CA VAL A 133 25.17 26.63 18.65
C VAL A 133 25.06 27.61 19.82
N TYR A 134 24.65 27.15 21.02
CA TYR A 134 24.44 28.02 22.17
C TYR A 134 25.64 28.15 23.13
N GLN A 135 26.47 27.12 23.28
CA GLN A 135 27.50 27.04 24.35
C GLN A 135 28.81 26.35 23.93
N GLY A 136 29.01 26.01 22.65
CA GLY A 136 30.19 25.30 22.16
C GLY A 136 30.14 23.77 22.36
N ILE A 137 31.08 23.05 21.72
CA ILE A 137 31.11 21.57 21.71
C ILE A 137 31.89 21.06 22.93
N GLN A 138 31.18 20.60 23.96
CA GLN A 138 31.76 19.80 25.05
C GLN A 138 31.09 18.43 25.12
N LEU A 139 31.79 17.39 24.65
CA LEU A 139 31.35 15.99 24.74
C LEU A 139 31.55 15.47 26.17
N THR A 140 30.57 15.74 27.04
CA THR A 140 30.57 15.24 28.43
C THR A 140 30.04 13.79 28.50
N PRO A 141 30.47 12.96 29.47
CA PRO A 141 29.91 11.62 29.71
C PRO A 141 28.38 11.62 29.90
N LEU A 142 27.82 12.75 30.31
CA LEU A 142 26.39 12.99 30.43
C LEU A 142 25.64 12.76 29.11
N TYR A 143 26.26 13.07 27.97
CA TYR A 143 25.63 12.92 26.66
C TYR A 143 25.40 11.45 26.27
N LEU A 144 26.39 10.60 26.53
CA LEU A 144 26.27 9.16 26.32
C LEU A 144 25.13 8.61 27.18
N TYR A 145 25.06 9.02 28.44
CA TYR A 145 23.98 8.63 29.35
C TYR A 145 22.60 9.07 28.84
N THR A 146 22.44 10.33 28.40
CA THR A 146 21.17 10.82 27.85
C THR A 146 20.76 10.10 26.56
N THR A 147 21.73 9.74 25.71
CA THR A 147 21.46 9.01 24.46
C THR A 147 21.01 7.58 24.74
N LEU A 148 21.63 6.90 25.71
CA LEU A 148 21.23 5.56 26.15
C LEU A 148 19.84 5.57 26.80
N LEU A 149 19.52 6.59 27.59
CA LEU A 149 18.20 6.77 28.17
C LEU A 149 17.14 6.94 27.08
N ASN A 150 17.42 7.80 26.09
CA ASN A 150 16.54 8.00 24.92
C ASN A 150 16.31 6.70 24.14
N PHE A 151 17.35 5.90 23.97
CA PHE A 151 17.22 4.59 23.35
C PHE A 151 16.27 3.67 24.13
N GLY A 152 16.41 3.59 25.46
CA GLY A 152 15.49 2.82 26.29
C GLY A 152 14.04 3.30 26.17
N VAL A 153 13.81 4.61 26.26
CA VAL A 153 12.47 5.21 26.17
C VAL A 153 11.83 4.98 24.79
N THR A 154 12.59 5.13 23.72
CA THR A 154 12.07 4.99 22.35
C THR A 154 11.78 3.55 21.98
N VAL A 155 12.64 2.61 22.39
CA VAL A 155 12.35 1.16 22.29
C VAL A 155 11.05 0.83 23.00
N PHE A 156 10.85 1.34 24.20
CA PHE A 156 9.62 1.11 24.96
C PHE A 156 8.39 1.69 24.25
N ILE A 157 8.44 2.95 23.80
CA ILE A 157 7.33 3.61 23.12
C ILE A 157 6.97 2.92 21.79
N PHE A 158 7.95 2.60 20.94
CA PHE A 158 7.70 1.93 19.66
C PHE A 158 7.28 0.46 19.82
N SER A 159 7.82 -0.24 20.82
CA SER A 159 7.34 -1.59 21.14
C SER A 159 5.89 -1.57 21.61
N GLY A 160 5.53 -0.61 22.46
CA GLY A 160 4.15 -0.41 22.92
C GLY A 160 3.20 -0.04 21.78
N PHE A 161 3.64 0.82 20.86
CA PHE A 161 2.88 1.17 19.65
C PHE A 161 2.54 -0.05 18.82
N TYR A 162 3.56 -0.86 18.51
CA TYR A 162 3.38 -2.11 17.78
C TYR A 162 2.47 -3.07 18.55
N ALA A 163 2.66 -3.21 19.87
CA ALA A 163 1.85 -4.09 20.69
C ALA A 163 0.37 -3.69 20.69
N VAL A 164 0.06 -2.40 20.86
CA VAL A 164 -1.31 -1.87 20.83
C VAL A 164 -1.96 -2.15 19.48
N GLN A 165 -1.28 -1.80 18.38
CA GLN A 165 -1.80 -2.06 17.04
C GLN A 165 -1.99 -3.55 16.78
N LYS A 166 -1.04 -4.40 17.19
CA LYS A 166 -1.13 -5.86 17.05
C LYS A 166 -2.28 -6.45 17.87
N MET A 167 -2.54 -5.93 19.08
CA MET A 167 -3.67 -6.35 19.91
C MET A 167 -5.01 -6.00 19.24
N VAL A 168 -5.15 -4.78 18.72
CA VAL A 168 -6.36 -4.34 18.02
C VAL A 168 -6.54 -5.10 16.70
N ALA A 169 -5.47 -5.27 15.92
CA ALA A 169 -5.50 -6.01 14.67
C ALA A 169 -5.93 -7.47 14.87
N LYS A 170 -5.42 -8.16 15.91
CA LYS A 170 -5.87 -9.52 16.26
C LYS A 170 -7.36 -9.59 16.59
N ARG A 171 -7.90 -8.60 17.31
CA ARG A 171 -9.35 -8.52 17.62
C ARG A 171 -10.18 -8.34 16.35
N MET A 172 -9.67 -7.57 15.40
CA MET A 172 -10.29 -7.36 14.08
C MET A 172 -9.98 -8.50 13.07
N LYS A 173 -9.31 -9.58 13.50
CA LYS A 173 -8.86 -10.70 12.64
C LYS A 173 -7.98 -10.27 11.45
N LEU A 174 -7.26 -9.16 11.60
CA LEU A 174 -6.32 -8.64 10.62
C LEU A 174 -4.91 -9.20 10.86
N ARG A 175 -4.11 -9.30 9.79
CA ARG A 175 -2.67 -9.59 9.90
C ARG A 175 -1.91 -8.28 9.99
N SER A 176 -1.16 -8.14 11.08
CA SER A 176 -0.30 -6.99 11.37
C SER A 176 1.17 -7.37 11.31
N GLY A 177 1.99 -6.56 10.65
CA GLY A 177 3.45 -6.61 10.73
C GLY A 177 4.04 -5.20 10.72
N VAL A 178 5.31 -5.08 11.09
CA VAL A 178 6.02 -3.79 11.07
C VAL A 178 7.17 -3.90 10.10
N THR A 179 7.23 -2.96 9.16
CA THR A 179 8.30 -2.89 8.17
C THR A 179 9.01 -1.56 8.25
N LEU A 180 10.26 -1.54 7.80
CA LEU A 180 11.05 -0.34 7.70
C LEU A 180 10.84 0.32 6.34
N TRP A 181 10.70 1.65 6.33
CA TRP A 181 10.70 2.43 5.10
C TRP A 181 12.12 2.81 4.73
N LEU A 182 12.64 2.30 3.60
CA LEU A 182 14.04 2.46 3.20
C LEU A 182 14.41 3.94 3.02
N GLN A 183 13.57 4.72 2.34
CA GLN A 183 13.80 6.15 2.17
C GLN A 183 13.76 6.87 3.52
N GLY A 184 12.88 6.45 4.44
CA GLY A 184 12.85 6.96 5.81
C GLY A 184 14.16 6.69 6.56
N ILE A 185 14.74 5.50 6.40
CA ILE A 185 16.06 5.18 6.96
C ILE A 185 17.14 6.06 6.34
N LEU A 186 17.17 6.19 5.01
CA LEU A 186 18.17 7.01 4.32
C LEU A 186 18.08 8.48 4.74
N LEU A 187 16.86 9.01 4.88
CA LEU A 187 16.61 10.36 5.38
C LEU A 187 17.00 10.50 6.86
N GLY A 188 16.73 9.50 7.68
CA GLY A 188 17.17 9.45 9.07
C GLY A 188 18.68 9.38 9.23
N LEU A 189 19.37 8.66 8.35
CA LEU A 189 20.84 8.65 8.29
C LEU A 189 21.38 10.01 7.83
N PHE A 190 20.72 10.65 6.88
CA PHE A 190 21.09 11.99 6.43
C PHE A 190 20.85 13.05 7.52
N SER A 191 19.78 12.92 8.31
CA SER A 191 19.44 13.87 9.37
C SER A 191 20.40 13.83 10.56
N ILE A 192 21.19 12.77 10.72
CA ILE A 192 22.33 12.73 11.66
C ILE A 192 23.37 13.80 11.31
N PHE A 193 23.58 14.09 10.01
CA PHE A 193 24.53 15.11 9.54
C PHE A 193 23.89 16.49 9.43
N VAL A 194 22.60 16.54 9.07
CA VAL A 194 21.84 17.78 8.90
C VAL A 194 20.62 17.74 9.81
N PRO A 195 20.74 18.17 11.09
CA PRO A 195 19.72 18.01 12.12
C PRO A 195 18.49 18.93 11.96
N ILE A 196 18.33 19.55 10.78
CA ILE A 196 17.21 20.44 10.43
C ILE A 196 16.08 19.67 9.75
N PHE A 197 16.39 18.57 9.05
CA PHE A 197 15.40 17.77 8.33
C PHE A 197 14.82 16.69 9.23
N ILE A 198 13.52 16.77 9.49
CA ILE A 198 12.82 15.80 10.31
C ILE A 198 11.86 15.00 9.44
N VAL A 199 12.19 13.72 9.22
CA VAL A 199 11.23 12.75 8.69
C VAL A 199 11.13 11.59 9.68
N PRO A 200 10.07 11.54 10.51
CA PRO A 200 10.01 10.62 11.64
C PRO A 200 9.57 9.19 11.25
N ALA A 201 9.15 8.97 10.00
CA ALA A 201 8.35 7.80 9.66
C ALA A 201 9.15 6.65 9.03
N PHE A 202 10.21 6.18 9.68
CA PHE A 202 10.90 4.95 9.22
C PHE A 202 10.09 3.67 9.51
N LEU A 203 9.07 3.73 10.38
CA LEU A 203 8.31 2.57 10.82
C LEU A 203 6.92 2.56 10.19
N VAL A 204 6.64 1.56 9.35
CA VAL A 204 5.40 1.45 8.58
C VAL A 204 4.69 0.16 8.93
N PHE A 205 3.40 0.28 9.22
CA PHE A 205 2.55 -0.87 9.51
C PHE A 205 2.07 -1.53 8.22
N ARG A 206 2.26 -2.85 8.15
CA ARG A 206 1.90 -3.65 6.99
C ARG A 206 0.57 -4.35 7.26
N ASP A 207 -0.50 -3.80 6.69
CA ASP A 207 -1.83 -4.42 6.73
C ASP A 207 -2.11 -5.20 5.46
N PHE A 208 -2.47 -6.48 5.62
CA PHE A 208 -3.06 -7.29 4.55
C PHE A 208 -4.42 -7.85 5.00
N SER A 209 -5.40 -7.65 4.11
CA SER A 209 -6.82 -8.06 4.14
C SER A 209 -7.67 -7.50 5.29
N GLY A 210 -8.47 -6.46 5.00
CA GLY A 210 -9.47 -5.87 5.91
C GLY A 210 -10.30 -4.76 5.25
N GLU A 211 -11.45 -4.43 5.81
CA GLU A 211 -12.24 -3.25 5.39
C GLU A 211 -11.48 -1.95 5.77
N ASP A 212 -11.68 -0.85 5.02
CA ASP A 212 -10.98 0.43 5.31
C ASP A 212 -11.26 0.91 6.74
N ARG A 213 -12.51 0.73 7.21
CA ARG A 213 -12.93 1.10 8.57
C ARG A 213 -12.12 0.37 9.67
N GLU A 214 -11.91 -0.93 9.53
CA GLU A 214 -11.16 -1.71 10.52
C GLU A 214 -9.69 -1.31 10.54
N ARG A 215 -9.11 -1.03 9.37
CA ARG A 215 -7.74 -0.53 9.21
C ARG A 215 -7.57 0.85 9.84
N GLY A 216 -8.53 1.76 9.66
CA GLY A 216 -8.55 3.07 10.31
C GLY A 216 -8.54 2.96 11.83
N ILE A 217 -9.32 2.04 12.41
CA ILE A 217 -9.35 1.81 13.87
C ILE A 217 -7.99 1.31 14.39
N VAL A 218 -7.35 0.37 13.69
CA VAL A 218 -6.01 -0.11 14.07
C VAL A 218 -5.00 1.02 13.99
N ALA A 219 -5.02 1.82 12.91
CA ALA A 219 -4.13 2.96 12.75
C ALA A 219 -4.30 4.00 13.87
N LEU A 220 -5.54 4.37 14.18
CA LEU A 220 -5.88 5.29 15.28
C LEU A 220 -5.39 4.80 16.64
N SER A 221 -5.44 3.49 16.90
CA SER A 221 -4.96 2.94 18.17
C SER A 221 -3.47 3.23 18.43
N GLY A 222 -2.65 3.19 17.39
CA GLY A 222 -1.23 3.55 17.48
C GLY A 222 -1.03 5.05 17.67
N ILE A 223 -1.82 5.89 16.99
CA ILE A 223 -1.77 7.36 17.15
C ILE A 223 -2.14 7.74 18.59
N ILE A 224 -3.19 7.14 19.16
CA ILE A 224 -3.60 7.36 20.55
C ILE A 224 -2.44 7.02 21.51
N TRP A 225 -1.74 5.91 21.29
CA TRP A 225 -0.57 5.54 22.09
C TRP A 225 0.55 6.60 22.01
N MET A 226 0.85 7.12 20.82
CA MET A 226 1.84 8.18 20.63
C MET A 226 1.46 9.48 21.35
N LEU A 227 0.21 9.91 21.22
CA LEU A 227 -0.28 11.13 21.88
C LEU A 227 -0.27 10.98 23.41
N PHE A 228 -0.66 9.81 23.91
CA PHE A 228 -0.61 9.50 25.34
C PHE A 228 0.81 9.65 25.91
N TRP A 229 1.80 9.04 25.27
CA TRP A 229 3.20 9.14 25.71
C TRP A 229 3.79 10.53 25.49
N SER A 230 3.37 11.25 24.45
CA SER A 230 3.75 12.66 24.25
C SER A 230 3.34 13.53 25.43
N ILE A 231 2.10 13.38 25.90
CA ILE A 231 1.58 14.13 27.06
C ILE A 231 2.29 13.70 28.35
N ILE A 232 2.49 12.39 28.56
CA ILE A 232 3.19 11.89 29.75
C ILE A 232 4.62 12.41 29.82
N CYS A 233 5.38 12.35 28.73
CA CYS A 233 6.75 12.86 28.70
C CYS A 233 6.78 14.37 29.00
N LEU A 234 5.82 15.14 28.49
CA LEU A 234 5.69 16.57 28.76
C LEU A 234 5.38 16.82 30.24
N VAL A 235 4.37 16.16 30.81
CA VAL A 235 4.01 16.31 32.24
C VAL A 235 5.17 15.90 33.15
N PHE A 236 5.83 14.78 32.83
CA PHE A 236 6.98 14.30 33.60
C PHE A 236 8.13 15.32 33.60
N MET A 237 8.39 15.97 32.45
CA MET A 237 9.39 17.03 32.33
C MET A 237 9.03 18.25 33.19
N PHE A 238 7.77 18.69 33.19
CA PHE A 238 7.33 19.81 34.04
C PHE A 238 7.36 19.47 35.53
N ALA A 239 6.98 18.24 35.90
CA ALA A 239 6.88 17.81 37.30
C ALA A 239 8.26 17.64 37.99
N ASN A 240 9.26 17.14 37.28
CA ASN A 240 10.62 16.95 37.82
C ASN A 240 11.50 18.20 37.70
N GLY A 241 10.93 19.31 37.19
CA GLY A 241 11.67 20.51 36.83
C GLY A 241 12.61 20.31 35.64
N PHE A 242 13.17 21.41 35.16
CA PHE A 242 14.17 21.43 34.09
C PHE A 242 15.55 20.97 34.57
N GLY A 243 15.61 19.81 35.23
CA GLY A 243 16.87 19.15 35.55
C GLY A 243 17.67 18.90 34.28
N VAL A 244 18.96 19.23 34.31
CA VAL A 244 19.87 19.21 33.15
C VAL A 244 19.76 17.91 32.35
N VAL A 245 19.65 16.77 33.03
CA VAL A 245 19.53 15.45 32.41
C VAL A 245 18.21 15.24 31.65
N TRP A 246 17.08 15.58 32.29
CA TRP A 246 15.74 15.41 31.73
C TRP A 246 15.46 16.38 30.60
N LEU A 247 16.00 17.61 30.72
CA LEU A 247 16.06 18.57 29.63
C LEU A 247 16.72 17.97 28.39
N TYR A 248 17.87 17.31 28.53
CA TYR A 248 18.58 16.80 27.35
C TYR A 248 18.02 15.49 26.81
N ALA A 249 17.51 14.62 27.67
CA ALA A 249 16.97 13.34 27.24
C ALA A 249 15.55 13.51 26.66
N LEU A 250 14.62 14.09 27.42
CA LEU A 250 13.19 13.98 27.12
C LEU A 250 12.61 15.17 26.35
N LYS A 251 13.25 16.35 26.31
CA LYS A 251 12.63 17.57 25.73
C LYS A 251 12.16 17.39 24.28
N ASP A 252 12.92 16.62 23.53
CA ASP A 252 12.75 16.48 22.09
C ASP A 252 11.67 15.43 21.78
N ILE A 253 11.54 14.39 22.62
CA ILE A 253 10.65 13.24 22.39
C ILE A 253 9.19 13.65 22.11
N PRO A 254 8.51 14.49 22.93
CA PRO A 254 7.11 14.87 22.69
C PRO A 254 6.88 15.48 21.30
N MET A 255 7.76 16.38 20.86
CA MET A 255 7.64 17.04 19.55
C MET A 255 7.73 16.02 18.41
N PHE A 256 8.63 15.04 18.52
CA PHE A 256 8.74 13.99 17.51
C PHE A 256 7.59 13.00 17.52
N LEU A 257 7.03 12.67 18.69
CA LEU A 257 5.84 11.81 18.77
C LEU A 257 4.63 12.50 18.11
N LEU A 258 4.45 13.80 18.35
CA LEU A 258 3.42 14.59 17.66
C LEU A 258 3.64 14.63 16.15
N LEU A 259 4.88 14.81 15.71
CA LEU A 259 5.20 14.83 14.29
C LEU A 259 4.99 13.45 13.65
N PHE A 260 5.38 12.36 14.33
CA PHE A 260 5.11 11.00 13.90
C PHE A 260 3.60 10.75 13.75
N SER A 261 2.80 11.19 14.71
CA SER A 261 1.34 11.13 14.64
C SER A 261 0.79 11.93 13.46
N PHE A 262 1.33 13.12 13.19
CA PHE A 262 0.94 13.94 12.03
C PHE A 262 1.23 13.24 10.69
N PHE A 263 2.45 12.73 10.48
CA PHE A 263 2.78 11.99 9.26
C PHE A 263 1.95 10.73 9.08
N THR A 264 1.62 10.05 10.17
CA THR A 264 0.76 8.86 10.15
C THR A 264 -0.66 9.19 9.65
N LEU A 265 -1.17 10.39 9.92
CA LEU A 265 -2.49 10.87 9.47
C LEU A 265 -2.54 11.32 8.01
N LEU A 266 -1.41 11.38 7.29
CA LEU A 266 -1.41 11.83 5.90
C LEU A 266 -2.13 10.82 4.99
N PRO A 267 -3.05 11.27 4.11
CA PRO A 267 -3.89 10.37 3.30
C PRO A 267 -3.21 9.98 1.98
N PHE A 268 -1.93 9.57 2.00
CA PHE A 268 -1.23 9.15 0.78
C PHE A 268 -0.09 8.15 1.03
N GLY A 269 0.21 7.36 -0.01
CA GLY A 269 1.37 6.45 -0.02
C GLY A 269 1.25 5.30 0.98
N ILE A 270 2.26 5.16 1.83
CA ILE A 270 2.37 4.10 2.85
C ILE A 270 1.74 4.48 4.19
N PHE A 271 1.27 5.72 4.33
CA PHE A 271 0.70 6.22 5.58
C PHE A 271 -0.72 5.71 5.78
N THR A 272 -1.08 5.48 7.04
CA THR A 272 -2.36 4.88 7.42
C THR A 272 -3.52 5.87 7.40
N GLY A 273 -3.25 7.18 7.28
CA GLY A 273 -4.23 8.24 7.17
C GLY A 273 -5.22 8.09 6.03
N ARG A 274 -4.91 7.28 5.00
CA ARG A 274 -5.86 6.99 3.91
C ARG A 274 -7.08 6.17 4.36
N TYR A 275 -6.98 5.50 5.51
CA TYR A 275 -8.04 4.64 6.05
C TYR A 275 -8.83 5.28 7.19
N ILE A 276 -8.39 6.46 7.66
CA ILE A 276 -8.98 7.23 8.76
C ILE A 276 -9.95 8.25 8.15
#